data_AF-A0A932UNU7-F1
#
_entry.id   AF-A0A932UNU7-F1
#
_cell.length_a   1.000
_cell.length_b   1.000
_cell.length_c   1.000
_cell.angle_alpha   90.00
_cell.angle_beta   90.00
_cell.angle_gamma   90.00
#
_symmetry.space_group_name_H-M   'P 1'
#
loop_
_entity.id
_entity.type
_entity.pdbx_description
1 polymer ?
#
loop_
_entity_poly.entity_id
_entity_poly.type
_entity_poly.pdbx_seq_one_letter_code
_entity_poly.pdbx_strand_id
1 'polypeptide(L)'
;MQVSKGTSLSLPKGLWRDVLRSTRWGGIIALGLFSLGLEAPAQDKKPPKDAATRAEAHYELGLVYHEQMFEFLDRAIAEYEKAAQLNPSLADAHFHLALAYHTKAKLGTEEKALYQKALKQYRLFLKFSPNGQLAEQARQNIKALEKKLKK
;
A
#
# COMPACT_ATOMS: atom_id res chain seq x y z
N MET A 1 1.13 44.51 -37.72
CA MET A 1 -0.01 43.57 -37.66
C MET A 1 0.45 42.28 -37.00
N GLN A 2 -0.48 41.60 -36.33
CA GLN A 2 -0.34 40.59 -35.26
C GLN A 2 0.64 39.41 -35.48
N VAL A 3 1.23 38.94 -34.37
CA VAL A 3 1.46 37.50 -34.13
C VAL A 3 0.95 37.14 -32.73
N SER A 4 0.22 36.03 -32.70
CA SER A 4 -0.66 35.40 -31.70
C SER A 4 -0.38 35.57 -30.20
N LYS A 5 -1.44 35.90 -29.45
CA LYS A 5 -1.52 35.84 -27.99
C LYS A 5 -1.58 34.37 -27.55
N GLY A 6 -0.55 33.88 -26.86
CA GLY A 6 -0.63 32.63 -26.10
C GLY A 6 -1.62 32.81 -24.95
N THR A 7 -2.75 32.10 -25.03
CA THR A 7 -3.74 32.02 -23.96
C THR A 7 -3.13 31.37 -22.73
N SER A 8 -2.76 32.16 -21.71
CA SER A 8 -2.50 31.61 -20.38
C SER A 8 -3.84 31.17 -19.80
N LEU A 9 -4.06 29.85 -19.72
CA LEU A 9 -5.25 29.29 -19.09
C LEU A 9 -5.14 29.50 -17.57
N SER A 10 -5.59 30.65 -17.07
CA SER A 10 -5.59 30.95 -15.64
C SER A 10 -6.81 30.32 -14.98
N LEU A 11 -6.59 29.26 -14.19
CA LEU A 11 -7.64 28.64 -13.39
C LEU A 11 -8.09 29.59 -12.26
N PRO A 12 -9.38 29.59 -11.90
CA PRO A 12 -9.91 30.45 -10.84
C PRO A 12 -9.21 30.17 -9.50
N LYS A 13 -8.93 31.23 -8.73
CA LYS A 13 -8.16 31.20 -7.47
C LYS A 13 -8.70 30.21 -6.41
N GLY A 14 -9.98 29.82 -6.51
CA GLY A 14 -10.59 28.81 -5.63
C GLY A 14 -10.18 27.37 -5.96
N LEU A 15 -9.92 27.07 -7.23
CA LEU A 15 -9.57 25.72 -7.68
C LEU A 15 -8.26 25.24 -7.05
N TRP A 16 -7.29 26.14 -6.91
CA TRP A 16 -6.01 25.85 -6.25
C TRP A 16 -6.15 25.64 -4.74
N ARG A 17 -7.10 26.33 -4.09
CA ARG A 17 -7.38 26.12 -2.66
C ARG A 17 -7.97 24.74 -2.39
N ASP A 18 -8.80 24.21 -3.28
CA ASP A 18 -9.42 22.90 -3.11
C ASP A 18 -8.46 21.76 -3.45
N VAL A 19 -7.61 21.94 -4.47
CA VAL A 19 -6.52 21.00 -4.81
C VAL A 19 -5.50 20.89 -3.66
N LEU A 20 -5.12 22.01 -3.04
CA LEU A 20 -4.12 22.08 -1.97
C LEU A 20 -4.65 21.67 -0.58
N ARG A 21 -5.97 21.71 -0.35
CA ARG A 21 -6.59 21.19 0.89
C ARG A 21 -6.82 19.68 0.87
N SER A 22 -6.71 19.03 -0.29
CA SER A 22 -6.74 17.57 -0.33
C SER A 22 -5.41 17.04 0.20
N THR A 23 -5.39 16.70 1.49
CA THR A 23 -4.22 16.24 2.25
C THR A 23 -3.58 14.96 1.70
N ARG A 24 -4.17 14.33 0.67
CA ARG A 24 -3.67 13.10 0.06
C ARG A 24 -2.79 13.29 -1.19
N TRP A 25 -2.69 14.50 -1.76
CA TRP A 25 -1.99 14.70 -3.06
C TRP A 25 -0.92 15.81 -3.06
N GLY A 26 -0.64 16.43 -1.92
CA GLY A 26 0.34 17.51 -1.83
C GLY A 26 1.75 17.13 -2.33
N GLY A 27 2.17 15.87 -2.13
CA GLY A 27 3.48 15.38 -2.54
C GLY A 27 3.63 15.09 -4.04
N ILE A 28 2.60 14.51 -4.68
CA ILE A 28 2.66 14.09 -6.09
C ILE A 28 2.53 15.32 -7.02
N ILE A 29 1.73 16.31 -6.65
CA ILE A 29 1.57 17.54 -7.42
C ILE A 29 2.85 18.39 -7.37
N ALA A 30 3.56 18.41 -6.24
CA ALA A 30 4.82 19.15 -6.11
C ALA A 30 5.92 18.62 -7.06
N LEU A 31 6.02 17.29 -7.24
CA LEU A 31 6.97 16.66 -8.17
C LEU A 31 6.59 16.89 -9.65
N GLY A 32 5.29 16.89 -9.96
CA GLY A 32 4.80 17.18 -11.31
C GLY A 32 5.01 18.64 -11.74
N LEU A 33 4.75 19.60 -10.84
CA LEU A 33 4.93 21.03 -11.12
C LEU A 33 6.41 21.41 -11.33
N PHE A 34 7.32 20.79 -10.57
CA PHE A 34 8.77 20.97 -10.73
C PHE A 34 9.26 20.47 -12.10
N SER A 35 8.72 19.35 -12.59
CA SER A 35 9.06 18.80 -13.92
C SER A 35 8.54 19.64 -15.10
N LEU A 36 7.50 20.45 -14.88
CA LEU A 36 6.90 21.36 -15.86
C LEU A 36 7.43 22.80 -15.77
N GLY A 37 8.43 23.07 -14.91
CA GLY A 37 9.01 24.41 -14.73
C GLY A 37 8.06 25.42 -14.06
N LEU A 38 6.97 24.95 -13.46
CA LEU A 38 6.04 25.79 -12.71
C LEU A 38 6.48 25.80 -11.25
N GLU A 39 7.00 26.93 -10.77
CA GLU A 39 7.30 27.12 -9.36
C GLU A 39 6.00 27.17 -8.56
N ALA A 40 5.83 26.21 -7.64
CA ALA A 40 4.81 26.31 -6.61
C ALA A 40 5.10 27.59 -5.80
N PRO A 41 4.08 28.42 -5.48
CA PRO A 41 4.28 29.60 -4.66
C PRO A 41 4.94 29.14 -3.36
N ALA A 42 6.06 29.78 -3.02
CA ALA A 42 6.89 29.42 -1.89
C ALA A 42 6.01 29.14 -0.68
N GLN A 43 5.90 27.85 -0.32
CA GLN A 43 5.42 27.50 1.00
C GLN A 43 6.32 28.23 1.99
N ASP A 44 5.73 28.95 2.94
CA ASP A 44 6.47 29.63 3.98
C ASP A 44 7.19 28.54 4.79
N LYS A 45 8.45 28.26 4.42
CA LYS A 45 9.30 27.15 4.91
C LYS A 45 9.75 27.41 6.36
N LYS A 46 8.85 27.77 7.27
CA LYS A 46 9.18 27.78 8.69
C LYS A 46 8.99 26.37 9.25
N PRO A 47 10.02 25.78 9.86
CA PRO A 47 9.86 24.50 10.54
C PRO A 47 8.77 24.64 11.62
N PRO A 48 7.98 23.57 11.87
CA PRO A 48 6.95 23.51 12.91
C PRO A 48 7.43 24.15 14.22
N LYS A 49 6.84 25.28 14.63
CA LYS A 49 7.32 26.05 15.79
C LYS A 49 6.72 25.58 17.11
N ASP A 50 5.56 24.93 17.09
CA ASP A 50 4.90 24.43 18.28
C ASP A 50 4.99 22.89 18.38
N ALA A 51 4.74 22.36 19.58
CA ALA A 51 4.74 20.92 19.80
C ALA A 51 3.60 20.21 19.04
N ALA A 52 2.51 20.92 18.78
CA ALA A 52 1.34 20.41 18.07
C ALA A 52 1.65 20.10 16.59
N THR A 53 2.27 21.04 15.85
CA THR A 53 2.65 20.81 14.44
C THR A 53 3.74 19.74 14.30
N ARG A 54 4.62 19.56 15.30
CA ARG A 54 5.57 18.42 15.30
C ARG A 54 4.87 17.08 15.49
N ALA A 55 3.90 17.01 16.41
CA ALA A 55 3.11 15.80 16.62
C ALA A 55 2.31 15.43 15.36
N GLU A 56 1.67 16.42 14.71
CA GLU A 56 0.99 16.24 13.43
C GLU A 56 1.93 15.74 12.33
N ALA A 57 3.13 16.32 12.20
CA ALA A 57 4.11 15.86 11.21
C ALA A 57 4.54 14.40 11.43
N HIS A 58 4.73 13.96 12.68
CA HIS A 58 5.02 12.56 12.98
C HIS A 58 3.83 11.63 12.75
N TYR A 59 2.61 12.11 13.01
CA TYR A 59 1.38 11.38 12.70
C TYR A 59 1.23 11.15 11.19
N GLU A 60 1.39 12.19 10.38
CA GLU A 60 1.32 12.10 8.92
C GLU A 60 2.41 11.17 8.35
N LEU A 61 3.64 11.23 8.88
CA LEU A 61 4.69 10.29 8.50
C LEU A 61 4.31 8.84 8.83
N GLY A 62 3.63 8.63 9.96
CA GLY A 62 3.08 7.33 10.33
C GLY A 62 2.05 6.80 9.31
N LEU A 63 1.16 7.67 8.82
CA LEU A 63 0.20 7.32 7.77
C LEU A 63 0.90 6.93 6.46
N VAL A 64 1.93 7.67 6.05
CA VAL A 64 2.71 7.34 4.84
C VAL A 64 3.38 5.97 4.96
N TYR A 65 4.02 5.67 6.09
CA TYR A 65 4.61 4.34 6.29
C TYR A 65 3.55 3.23 6.34
N HIS A 66 2.38 3.52 6.91
CA HIS A 66 1.27 2.59 6.93
C HIS A 66 0.76 2.27 5.51
N GLU A 67 0.59 3.28 4.66
CA GLU A 67 0.20 3.11 3.25
C GLU A 67 1.26 2.35 2.44
N GLN A 68 2.54 2.69 2.60
CA GLN A 68 3.64 2.01 1.94
C GLN A 68 3.69 0.51 2.30
N MET A 69 3.43 0.16 3.56
CA MET A 69 3.35 -1.25 3.98
C MET A 69 2.28 -2.02 3.20
N PHE A 70 1.11 -1.43 2.92
CA PHE A 70 0.10 -2.09 2.07
C PHE A 70 0.58 -2.28 0.64
N GLU A 71 1.25 -1.28 0.07
CA GLU A 71 1.80 -1.39 -1.27
C GLU A 71 2.89 -2.48 -1.36
N PHE A 72 3.76 -2.57 -0.35
CA PHE A 72 4.77 -3.62 -0.27
C PHE A 72 4.14 -5.00 -0.13
N LEU A 73 3.04 -5.14 0.63
CA LEU A 73 2.28 -6.40 0.69
C LEU A 73 1.71 -6.79 -0.67
N ASP A 74 1.19 -5.82 -1.44
CA ASP A 74 0.61 -6.07 -2.76
C ASP A 74 1.66 -6.48 -3.79
N ARG A 75 2.81 -5.82 -3.79
CA ARG A 75 3.96 -6.22 -4.62
C ARG A 75 4.47 -7.60 -4.23
N ALA A 76 4.57 -7.91 -2.94
CA ALA A 76 5.00 -9.24 -2.48
C ALA A 76 4.01 -10.33 -2.92
N ILE A 77 2.70 -10.09 -2.81
CA ILE A 77 1.67 -11.01 -3.30
C ILE A 77 1.86 -11.27 -4.80
N ALA A 78 2.03 -10.23 -5.61
CA ALA A 78 2.21 -10.37 -7.06
C ALA A 78 3.43 -11.23 -7.42
N GLU A 79 4.57 -11.00 -6.77
CA GLU A 79 5.79 -11.79 -7.02
C GLU A 79 5.65 -13.24 -6.55
N TYR A 80 5.03 -13.50 -5.39
CA TYR A 80 4.78 -14.87 -4.94
C TYR A 80 3.75 -15.60 -5.84
N GLU A 81 2.75 -14.89 -6.35
CA GLU A 81 1.82 -15.46 -7.35
C GLU A 81 2.55 -15.84 -8.64
N LYS A 82 3.44 -14.98 -9.12
CA LYS A 82 4.28 -15.27 -10.29
C LYS A 82 5.20 -16.47 -10.03
N ALA A 83 5.82 -16.55 -8.86
CA ALA A 83 6.62 -17.70 -8.46
C ALA A 83 5.80 -19.01 -8.44
N ALA A 84 4.59 -18.96 -7.88
CA ALA A 84 3.67 -20.11 -7.86
C ALA A 84 3.13 -20.48 -9.25
N GLN A 85 3.04 -19.53 -10.18
CA GLN A 85 2.69 -19.80 -11.58
C GLN A 85 3.84 -20.48 -12.32
N LEU A 86 5.06 -19.99 -12.15
CA LEU A 86 6.26 -20.51 -12.80
C LEU A 86 6.65 -21.89 -12.26
N ASN A 87 6.52 -22.08 -10.95
CA ASN A 87 6.74 -23.37 -10.30
C ASN A 87 5.59 -23.67 -9.31
N PRO A 88 4.55 -24.38 -9.77
CA PRO A 88 3.42 -24.75 -8.92
C PRO A 88 3.74 -25.68 -7.75
N SER A 89 4.92 -26.31 -7.69
CA SER A 89 5.34 -27.15 -6.57
C SER A 89 6.30 -26.45 -5.60
N LEU A 90 6.62 -25.17 -5.83
CA LEU A 90 7.45 -24.37 -4.94
C LEU A 90 6.70 -24.07 -3.64
N ALA A 91 6.86 -24.97 -2.66
CA ALA A 91 6.14 -24.91 -1.40
C ALA A 91 6.31 -23.56 -0.68
N ASP A 92 7.53 -23.03 -0.65
CA ASP A 92 7.84 -21.76 0.04
C ASP A 92 7.08 -20.57 -0.55
N ALA A 93 6.88 -20.53 -1.88
CA ALA A 93 6.06 -19.51 -2.51
C ALA A 93 4.61 -19.56 -2.01
N HIS A 94 4.03 -20.75 -1.87
CA HIS A 94 2.70 -20.93 -1.29
C HIS A 94 2.64 -20.50 0.18
N PHE A 95 3.67 -20.81 0.98
CA PHE A 95 3.70 -20.40 2.38
C PHE A 95 3.75 -18.87 2.53
N HIS A 96 4.67 -18.22 1.80
CA HIS A 96 4.83 -16.77 1.87
C HIS A 96 3.65 -16.02 1.25
N LEU A 97 3.04 -16.55 0.19
CA LEU A 97 1.79 -16.02 -0.36
C LEU A 97 0.64 -16.12 0.65
N ALA A 98 0.55 -17.23 1.38
CA ALA A 98 -0.44 -17.40 2.44
C ALA A 98 -0.25 -16.39 3.58
N LEU A 99 1.01 -16.15 3.98
CA LEU A 99 1.35 -15.18 5.01
C LEU A 99 1.04 -13.75 4.56
N ALA A 100 1.39 -13.38 3.33
CA ALA A 100 1.10 -12.06 2.78
C ALA A 100 -0.42 -11.80 2.72
N TYR A 101 -1.21 -12.76 2.26
CA TYR A 101 -2.66 -12.68 2.29
C TYR A 101 -3.23 -12.57 3.71
N HIS A 102 -2.71 -13.36 4.66
CA HIS A 102 -3.12 -13.29 6.07
C HIS A 102 -2.81 -11.91 6.67
N THR A 103 -1.61 -11.37 6.43
CA THR A 103 -1.21 -10.05 6.93
C THR A 103 -2.07 -8.96 6.32
N LYS A 104 -2.29 -8.96 4.99
CA LYS A 104 -3.18 -8.00 4.33
C LYS A 104 -4.61 -8.07 4.89
N ALA A 105 -5.13 -9.28 5.17
CA ALA A 105 -6.43 -9.47 5.80
C ALA A 105 -6.54 -8.92 7.22
N LYS A 106 -5.44 -8.92 7.99
CA LYS A 106 -5.44 -8.35 9.36
C LYS A 106 -5.42 -6.83 9.37
N LEU A 107 -4.98 -6.21 8.28
CA LEU A 107 -4.76 -4.78 8.18
C LEU A 107 -5.86 -4.06 7.38
N GLY A 108 -6.54 -4.77 6.46
CA GLY A 108 -7.55 -4.21 5.57
C GLY A 108 -8.99 -4.62 5.92
N THR A 109 -9.94 -4.12 5.14
CA THR A 109 -11.39 -4.36 5.32
C THR A 109 -11.91 -5.64 4.65
N GLU A 110 -11.21 -6.17 3.64
CA GLU A 110 -11.60 -7.39 2.89
C GLU A 110 -11.17 -8.70 3.57
N GLU A 111 -11.34 -8.78 4.89
CA GLU A 111 -10.72 -9.83 5.72
C GLU A 111 -11.08 -11.25 5.25
N LYS A 112 -12.37 -11.51 5.00
CA LYS A 112 -12.88 -12.86 4.73
C LYS A 112 -12.32 -13.45 3.44
N ALA A 113 -12.32 -12.67 2.35
CA ALA A 113 -11.82 -13.11 1.05
C ALA A 113 -10.30 -13.37 1.10
N LEU A 114 -9.55 -12.48 1.77
CA LEU A 114 -8.10 -12.63 1.92
C LEU A 114 -7.74 -13.81 2.83
N TYR A 115 -8.50 -14.08 3.89
CA TYR A 115 -8.31 -15.29 4.71
C TYR A 115 -8.60 -16.58 3.95
N GLN A 116 -9.61 -16.59 3.06
CA GLN A 116 -9.86 -17.74 2.19
C GLN A 116 -8.69 -17.98 1.23
N LYS A 117 -8.13 -16.92 0.63
CA LYS A 117 -6.91 -17.02 -0.18
C LYS A 117 -5.73 -17.54 0.63
N ALA A 118 -5.51 -17.02 1.84
CA ALA A 118 -4.45 -17.49 2.73
C ALA A 118 -4.61 -18.99 3.06
N LEU A 119 -5.81 -19.44 3.41
CA LEU A 119 -6.10 -20.85 3.68
C LEU A 119 -5.80 -21.76 2.50
N LYS A 120 -6.21 -21.36 1.29
CA LYS A 120 -5.91 -22.11 0.07
C LYS A 120 -4.41 -22.29 -0.10
N GLN A 121 -3.63 -21.23 0.10
CA GLN A 121 -2.19 -21.25 -0.10
C GLN A 121 -1.45 -22.05 0.98
N TYR A 122 -1.85 -21.95 2.27
CA TYR A 122 -1.28 -22.83 3.31
C TYR A 122 -1.53 -24.31 3.04
N ARG A 123 -2.71 -24.66 2.50
CA ARG A 123 -3.03 -26.05 2.12
C ARG A 123 -2.17 -26.52 0.94
N LEU A 124 -1.90 -25.64 -0.03
CA LEU A 124 -0.96 -25.95 -1.12
C LEU A 124 0.47 -26.13 -0.61
N PHE A 125 0.94 -25.28 0.31
CA PHE A 125 2.22 -25.47 0.97
C PHE A 125 2.31 -26.86 1.63
N LEU A 126 1.33 -27.24 2.45
CA LEU A 126 1.31 -28.57 3.10
C LEU A 126 1.16 -29.73 2.12
N LYS A 127 0.57 -29.51 0.94
CA LYS A 127 0.50 -30.52 -0.12
C LYS A 127 1.90 -30.83 -0.66
N PHE A 128 2.74 -29.81 -0.86
CA PHE A 128 4.09 -29.98 -1.42
C PHE A 128 5.17 -30.21 -0.36
N SER A 129 4.97 -29.74 0.87
CA SER A 129 5.90 -29.87 1.99
C SER A 129 5.19 -30.22 3.31
N PRO A 130 4.59 -31.44 3.41
CA PRO A 130 3.77 -31.84 4.56
C PRO A 130 4.55 -31.98 5.87
N ASN A 131 5.87 -32.20 5.77
CA ASN A 131 6.80 -32.41 6.88
C ASN A 131 7.94 -31.37 6.88
N GLY A 132 7.79 -30.26 6.15
CA GLY A 132 8.78 -29.18 6.12
C GLY A 132 8.89 -28.44 7.44
N GLN A 133 9.95 -27.65 7.61
CA GLN A 133 10.21 -26.87 8.84
C GLN A 133 9.03 -25.97 9.24
N LEU A 134 8.29 -25.44 8.26
CA LEU A 134 7.15 -24.56 8.47
C LEU A 134 5.79 -25.29 8.49
N ALA A 135 5.78 -26.63 8.41
CA ALA A 135 4.55 -27.44 8.34
C ALA A 135 3.66 -27.23 9.55
N GLU A 136 4.21 -27.34 10.76
CA GLU A 136 3.44 -27.14 11.99
C GLU A 136 2.91 -25.72 12.11
N GLN A 137 3.71 -24.72 11.73
CA GLN A 137 3.26 -23.33 11.70
C GLN A 137 2.10 -23.15 10.71
N ALA A 138 2.16 -23.74 9.51
CA ALA A 138 1.08 -23.68 8.54
C ALA A 138 -0.20 -24.35 9.07
N ARG A 139 -0.10 -25.51 9.74
CA ARG A 139 -1.24 -26.20 10.38
C ARG A 139 -1.89 -25.32 11.45
N GLN A 140 -1.09 -24.68 12.30
CA GLN A 140 -1.59 -23.76 13.33
C GLN A 140 -2.29 -22.54 12.71
N ASN A 141 -1.70 -21.96 11.67
CA ASN A 141 -2.29 -20.85 10.93
C ASN A 141 -3.62 -21.25 10.29
N ILE A 142 -3.71 -22.42 9.66
CA ILE A 142 -4.97 -22.96 9.10
C ILE A 142 -6.03 -23.06 10.20
N LYS A 143 -5.71 -23.69 11.34
CA LYS A 143 -6.65 -23.87 12.45
C LYS A 143 -7.16 -22.53 12.99
N ALA A 144 -6.28 -21.54 13.11
CA ALA A 144 -6.64 -20.19 13.56
C ALA A 144 -7.58 -19.49 12.58
N LEU A 145 -7.26 -19.55 11.28
CA LEU A 145 -8.07 -18.97 10.21
C LEU A 145 -9.44 -19.64 10.08
N GLU A 146 -9.50 -20.97 10.16
CA GLU A 146 -10.77 -21.71 10.14
C GLU A 146 -11.66 -21.34 11.32
N LYS A 147 -11.09 -21.16 12.52
CA LYS A 147 -11.85 -20.66 13.68
C LYS A 147 -12.37 -19.25 13.44
N LYS A 148 -11.57 -18.36 12.83
CA LYS A 148 -11.98 -16.97 12.56
C LYS A 148 -13.10 -16.90 11.52
N LEU A 149 -13.08 -17.76 10.49
CA LEU A 149 -14.09 -17.79 9.43
C LEU A 149 -15.42 -18.45 9.83
N LYS A 150 -15.44 -19.20 10.94
CA LYS A 150 -16.65 -19.81 11.51
C LYS A 150 -17.40 -18.90 12.49
N LYS A 151 -16.75 -17.83 12.96
CA LYS A 151 -17.37 -16.79 13.79
C LYS A 151 -18.03 -15.75 12.91
#